data_AF-A0AAU3FWZ4-F1
#
_entry.id   AF-A0AAU3FWZ4-F1
#
_cell.length_a   1.000
_cell.length_b   1.000
_cell.length_c   1.000
_cell.angle_alpha   90.00
_cell.angle_beta   90.00
_cell.angle_gamma   90.00
#
_symmetry.space_group_name_H-M   'P 1'
#
loop_
_entity.id
_entity.type
_entity.pdbx_description
1 polymer ?
#
loop_
_entity_poly.entity_id
_entity_poly.type
_entity_poly.pdbx_seq_one_letter_code
_entity_poly.pdbx_strand_id
1 'polypeptide(L)' 'MRTCRQYLHWVQHSVFEGELSAAQHRNLMTALRQQLDLSYDSVRMYRIGSPHLVQVEALGTELSHPDSIL' A
#
# COMPACT_ATOMS: atom_id res chain seq x y z
N MET A 1 9.00 3.47 -2.46
CA MET A 1 9.16 2.50 -1.34
C MET A 1 9.18 1.07 -1.86
N ARG A 2 10.33 0.38 -1.76
CA ARG A 2 10.44 -1.05 -2.13
C ARG A 2 9.68 -1.95 -1.16
N THR A 3 9.66 -1.59 0.13
CA THR A 3 9.02 -2.36 1.20
C THR A 3 7.54 -2.61 0.94
N CYS A 4 6.75 -1.58 0.58
CA CYS A 4 5.32 -1.75 0.32
C CYS A 4 5.02 -2.72 -0.83
N ARG A 5 5.89 -2.81 -1.85
CA ARG A 5 5.72 -3.72 -3.00
C ARG A 5 5.81 -5.20 -2.63
N GLN A 6 6.34 -5.53 -1.45
CA GLN A 6 6.37 -6.91 -0.94
C GLN A 6 5.03 -7.33 -0.31
N TYR A 7 4.14 -6.37 -0.02
CA TYR A 7 2.91 -6.59 0.73
C TYR A 7 1.65 -6.15 -0.04
N LEU A 8 1.78 -5.18 -0.96
CA LEU A 8 0.66 -4.48 -1.60
C LEU A 8 0.99 -4.21 -3.08
N HIS A 9 -0.06 -4.06 -3.89
CA HIS A 9 0.04 -3.63 -5.28
C HIS A 9 0.35 -2.14 -5.37
N TRP A 10 1.21 -1.75 -6.30
CA TRP A 10 1.59 -0.36 -6.52
C TRP A 10 0.66 0.28 -7.55
N VAL A 11 -0.18 1.23 -7.12
CA VAL A 11 -1.25 1.81 -7.95
C VAL A 11 -0.97 3.27 -8.34
N GLN A 12 -0.21 4.01 -7.52
CA GLN A 12 0.25 5.38 -7.81
C GLN A 12 1.65 5.62 -7.22
N HIS A 13 2.37 6.68 -7.61
CA HIS A 13 3.72 7.04 -7.13
C HIS A 13 4.00 6.65 -5.66
N SER A 14 3.11 7.02 -4.75
CA SER A 14 3.21 6.73 -3.31
C SER A 14 1.98 6.03 -2.73
N VAL A 15 1.13 5.42 -3.58
CA VAL A 15 -0.09 4.73 -3.15
C VAL A 15 0.03 3.24 -3.43
N PHE A 16 -0.34 2.45 -2.43
CA PHE A 16 -0.30 0.99 -2.47
C PHE A 16 -1.58 0.42 -1.89
N GLU A 17 -2.12 -0.61 -2.53
CA GLU A 17 -3.42 -1.20 -2.20
C GLU A 17 -3.36 -2.73 -2.29
N GLY A 18 -4.17 -3.42 -1.49
CA GLY A 18 -4.19 -4.87 -1.46
C GLY A 18 -4.73 -5.43 -0.14
N GLU A 19 -5.06 -6.72 -0.17
CA GLU A 19 -5.51 -7.44 1.01
C GLU A 19 -4.32 -7.87 1.86
N LEU A 20 -4.47 -7.73 3.18
CA LEU A 20 -3.47 -8.17 4.15
C LEU A 20 -4.15 -9.01 5.22
N SER A 21 -3.59 -10.19 5.48
CA SER A 21 -3.86 -10.89 6.73
C SER A 21 -3.36 -10.08 7.93
N ALA A 22 -3.87 -10.37 9.13
CA ALA A 22 -3.41 -9.72 10.36
C ALA A 22 -1.89 -9.88 10.59
N ALA A 23 -1.31 -11.01 10.16
CA ALA A 23 0.13 -11.25 10.23
C ALA A 23 0.91 -10.39 9.24
N GLN A 24 0.49 -10.34 7.97
CA GLN A 24 1.13 -9.50 6.95
C GLN A 24 1.05 -8.02 7.32
N HIS A 25 -0.07 -7.56 7.86
CA HIS A 25 -0.22 -6.19 8.35
C HIS A 25 0.79 -5.85 9.47
N ARG A 26 0.96 -6.74 10.46
CA ARG A 26 1.97 -6.53 11.52
C ARG A 26 3.39 -6.47 10.96
N ASN A 27 3.71 -7.33 10.00
CA ASN A 27 5.02 -7.37 9.36
C ASN A 27 5.28 -6.10 8.55
N LEU A 28 4.30 -5.64 7.75
CA LEU A 28 4.38 -4.38 7.02
C LEU A 28 4.60 -3.20 7.96
N MET A 29 3.81 -3.08 9.04
CA MET A 29 3.96 -1.98 9.99
C MET A 29 5.30 -1.98 10.71
N THR A 30 5.87 -3.16 10.99
CA THR A 30 7.21 -3.28 11.57
C THR A 30 8.28 -2.83 10.58
N ALA A 31 8.20 -3.31 9.34
CA ALA A 31 9.13 -2.95 8.28
C ALA A 31 9.09 -1.45 7.94
N LEU A 32 7.89 -0.84 7.93
CA LEU A 32 7.73 0.61 7.73
C LEU A 32 8.39 1.41 8.84
N ARG A 33 8.17 1.06 10.12
CA ARG A 33 8.79 1.76 11.26
C ARG A 33 10.32 1.69 11.26
N GLN A 34 10.90 0.64 10.69
CA GLN A 34 12.36 0.49 10.57
C GLN A 34 12.94 1.33 9.42
N GLN A 35 12.11 1.76 8.47
CA GLN A 35 12.55 2.47 7.27
C GLN A 35 12.23 3.96 7.29
N LEU A 36 11.21 4.37 8.04
CA LEU A 36 10.73 5.75 8.12
C LEU A 36 11.42 6.53 9.24
N ASP A 37 11.81 7.77 8.94
CA ASP A 37 12.09 8.75 9.99
C ASP A 37 10.75 9.35 10.46
N LEU A 38 10.22 8.86 11.57
CA LEU A 38 8.91 9.31 12.07
C LEU A 38 8.87 10.77 12.56
N SER A 39 10.00 11.48 12.58
CA SER A 39 10.04 12.91 12.86
C SER A 39 9.74 13.79 11.62
N TYR A 40 9.88 13.22 10.43
CA TYR A 40 9.74 13.91 9.15
C TYR A 40 8.73 13.22 8.21
N ASP A 41 8.82 11.89 8.11
CA ASP A 41 7.99 11.08 7.24
C ASP A 41 6.62 10.80 7.85
N SER A 42 5.62 10.62 6.98
CA SER A 42 4.31 10.14 7.38
C SER A 42 3.74 9.14 6.39
N VAL A 43 3.01 8.17 6.93
CA VAL A 43 2.26 7.18 6.15
C VAL A 43 0.83 7.14 6.69
N ARG A 44 -0.15 7.25 5.80
CA ARG A 44 -1.56 7.00 6.13
C ARG A 44 -1.96 5.63 5.62
N MET A 45 -2.70 4.90 6.45
CA MET A 45 -3.25 3.59 6.10
C MET A 45 -4.75 3.61 6.32
N TYR A 46 -5.50 3.33 5.26
CA TYR A 46 -6.94 3.18 5.30
C TYR A 46 -7.25 1.69 5.34
N ARG A 47 -7.98 1.25 6.37
CA ARG A 47 -8.40 -0.13 6.52
C ARG A 47 -9.89 -0.22 6.23
N ILE A 48 -10.23 -0.90 5.15
CA ILE A 48 -11.59 -0.96 4.66
C ILE A 48 -12.17 -2.33 5.01
N GLY A 49 -13.37 -2.34 5.60
CA GLY A 49 -13.99 -3.56 6.12
C GLY A 49 -14.45 -4.53 5.03
N SER A 50 -14.62 -4.05 3.80
CA SER A 50 -14.94 -4.89 2.65
C SER A 50 -14.56 -4.22 1.33
N PRO A 51 -14.08 -4.97 0.32
CA PRO A 51 -13.68 -4.42 -0.98
C PRO A 51 -14.78 -3.67 -1.72
N HIS A 52 -16.06 -4.06 -1.54
CA HIS A 52 -17.20 -3.42 -2.21
C HIS A 52 -17.48 -1.98 -1.73
N LEU A 53 -16.88 -1.57 -0.62
CA LEU A 53 -17.00 -0.21 -0.09
C LEU A 53 -15.95 0.74 -0.70
N VAL A 54 -15.05 0.22 -1.53
CA VAL A 54 -14.01 1.03 -2.19
C VAL A 54 -14.54 1.49 -3.53
N GLN A 55 -14.58 2.81 -3.72
CA GLN A 55 -14.75 3.44 -5.02
C GLN A 55 -13.50 4.26 -5.31
N VAL A 56 -12.86 3.97 -6.45
CA VAL A 56 -11.67 4.68 -6.92
C VAL A 56 -12.02 5.40 -8.20
N GLU A 57 -11.79 6.71 -8.22
CA GLU A 57 -11.86 7.53 -9.42
C GLU A 57 -10.49 8.14 -9.64
N ALA A 58 -9.93 7.95 -10.83
CA ALA A 58 -8.62 8.45 -11.20
C ALA A 58 -8.75 9.52 -12.30
N LEU A 59 -7.93 10.56 -12.19
CA LEU A 59 -7.79 11.59 -13.22
C LEU A 59 -6.35 11.60 -13.73
N GLY A 60 -6.17 11.62 -15.04
CA GLY A 60 -4.86 11.62 -15.70
C GLY A 60 -4.34 10.24 -16.04
N THR A 61 -3.02 10.06 -15.99
CA THR A 61 -2.36 8.82 -16.44
C THR A 61 -2.22 7.84 -15.28
N GLU A 62 -2.85 6.68 -15.41
CA GLU A 62 -2.63 5.55 -14.50
C GLU A 62 -1.26 4.92 -14.74
N LEU A 63 -0.69 4.33 -13.69
CA LEU A 63 0.49 3.49 -13.86
C LEU A 63 0.09 2.24 -14.65
N SER A 64 0.83 1.95 -15.73
CA SER A 64 0.73 0.68 -16.43
C SER A 64 1.09 -0.43 -15.43
N HIS A 65 0.10 -1.22 -15.04
CA HIS A 65 0.26 -2.33 -14.10
C HIS A 65 1.34 -3.29 -14.63
N PRO A 66 2.52 -3.41 -14.01
CA PRO A 66 3.39 -4.53 -14.27
C PRO A 66 2.67 -5.76 -13.71
N ASP A 67 2.56 -6.81 -14.52
CA ASP A 67 1.85 -8.05 -14.20
C ASP A 67 2.02 -8.53 -12.75
N SER A 68 0.92 -9.08 -12.24
CA SER A 68 0.75 -9.64 -10.90
C SER A 68 2.00 -10.37 -10.43
N ILE A 69 2.48 -10.01 -9.23
CA ILE A 69 3.47 -10.81 -8.52
C ILE A 69 2.80 -12.17 -8.25
N LEU A 70 3.37 -13.24 -8.82
CA LEU A 70 3.05 -14.65 -8.56
C LEU A 70 3.39 -15.03 -7.11
#